data_AF-A0A7X7ZPM1-F1
#
_entry.id   AF-A0A7X7ZPM1-F1
#
_cell.length_a   1.000
_cell.length_b   1.000
_cell.length_c   1.000
_cell.angle_alpha   90.00
_cell.angle_beta   90.00
_cell.angle_gamma   90.00
#
_symmetry.space_group_name_H-M   'P 1'
#
loop_
_entity.id
_entity.type
_entity.pdbx_description
1 polymer ?
#
loop_
_entity_poly.entity_id
_entity_poly.type
_entity_poly.pdbx_seq_one_letter_code
_entity_poly.pdbx_strand_id
1 'polypeptide(L)'
;MKLQERVIAVEKIVGHHFSNQKLVVSAITHPSAVEGRPVSESYERLEFLGDSIVGAIVATELFERFPQMDEGELTRLKISLVSGPMLSEVADSLGVGQLIVFGESERGTGARGLRSALENVYES
;
A
#
# COMPACT_ATOMS: atom_id res chain seq x y z
N MET A 1 1.83 -19.02 6.70
CA MET A 1 3.13 -18.35 6.83
C MET A 1 3.20 -17.64 8.17
N LYS A 2 4.28 -17.83 8.93
CA LYS A 2 4.52 -17.12 10.20
C LYS A 2 4.75 -15.63 9.92
N LEU A 3 4.47 -14.77 10.91
CA LEU A 3 4.61 -13.31 10.72
C LEU A 3 6.05 -12.91 10.37
N GLN A 4 7.05 -13.52 11.00
CA GLN A 4 8.46 -13.23 10.70
C GLN A 4 8.85 -13.55 9.25
N GLU A 5 8.30 -14.62 8.68
CA GLU A 5 8.55 -15.01 7.29
C GLU A 5 7.94 -13.99 6.32
N ARG A 6 6.76 -13.44 6.65
CA ARG A 6 6.14 -12.34 5.89
C ARG A 6 7.02 -11.10 5.91
N VAL A 7 7.52 -10.70 7.07
CA VAL A 7 8.41 -9.54 7.21
C VAL A 7 9.65 -9.67 6.33
N ILE A 8 10.35 -10.81 6.41
CA ILE A 8 11.54 -11.06 5.58
C ILE A 8 11.20 -11.00 4.08
N ALA A 9 10.04 -11.52 3.67
CA ALA A 9 9.59 -11.46 2.29
C ALA A 9 9.33 -10.00 1.84
N VAL A 10 8.67 -9.18 2.66
CA VAL A 10 8.46 -7.76 2.36
C VAL A 10 9.79 -7.03 2.24
N GLU A 11 10.71 -7.19 3.21
CA GLU A 11 12.02 -6.55 3.19
C GLU A 11 12.81 -6.87 1.92
N LYS A 12 12.67 -8.10 1.41
CA LYS A 12 13.28 -8.52 0.14
C LYS A 12 12.62 -7.85 -1.07
N ILE A 13 11.29 -7.71 -1.07
CA ILE A 13 10.54 -7.04 -2.15
C ILE A 13 10.94 -5.57 -2.23
N VAL A 14 10.99 -4.86 -1.10
CA VAL A 14 11.29 -3.43 -1.07
C VAL A 14 12.78 -3.12 -1.06
N GLY A 15 13.64 -4.13 -0.89
CA GLY A 15 15.10 -3.93 -0.79
C GLY A 15 15.53 -3.13 0.45
N HIS A 16 14.73 -3.15 1.51
CA HIS A 16 14.92 -2.35 2.72
C HIS A 16 14.73 -3.21 3.97
N HIS A 17 15.65 -3.09 4.93
CA HIS A 17 15.53 -3.71 6.24
C HIS A 17 15.03 -2.69 7.27
N PHE A 18 13.91 -2.98 7.93
CA PHE A 18 13.28 -2.06 8.87
C PHE A 18 13.94 -2.17 10.25
N SER A 19 14.50 -1.06 10.72
CA SER A 19 14.99 -0.97 12.10
C SER A 19 13.88 -1.17 13.14
N ASN A 20 12.66 -0.76 12.80
CA ASN A 20 11.46 -1.00 13.59
C ASN A 20 10.50 -1.95 12.84
N GLN A 21 10.59 -3.24 13.16
CA GLN A 21 9.74 -4.27 12.54
C GLN A 21 8.23 -4.07 12.78
N LYS A 22 7.83 -3.24 13.76
CA LYS A 22 6.40 -2.92 13.94
C LYS A 22 5.82 -2.18 12.74
N LEU A 23 6.62 -1.36 12.04
CA LEU A 23 6.15 -0.61 10.87
C LEU A 23 5.75 -1.56 9.74
N VAL A 24 6.65 -2.47 9.34
CA VAL A 24 6.37 -3.45 8.29
C VAL A 24 5.28 -4.44 8.67
N VAL A 25 5.16 -4.78 9.96
CA VAL A 25 4.04 -5.60 10.44
C VAL A 25 2.72 -4.84 10.30
N SER A 26 2.64 -3.59 10.74
CA SER A 26 1.43 -2.77 10.59
C SER A 26 1.08 -2.57 9.11
N ALA A 27 2.06 -2.27 8.25
CA ALA A 27 1.87 -2.05 6.81
C ALA A 27 1.22 -3.24 6.09
N ILE A 28 1.50 -4.47 6.51
CA ILE A 28 0.87 -5.67 5.92
C ILE A 28 -0.34 -6.19 6.70
N THR A 29 -0.85 -5.45 7.69
CA THR A 29 -1.96 -5.90 8.55
C THR A 29 -3.24 -5.13 8.26
N HIS A 30 -4.24 -5.85 7.74
CA HIS A 30 -5.57 -5.31 7.45
C HIS A 30 -6.31 -4.98 8.75
N PRO A 31 -7.13 -3.92 8.82
CA PRO A 31 -7.90 -3.54 10.01
C PRO A 31 -8.71 -4.68 10.63
N SER A 32 -9.28 -5.57 9.80
CA SER A 32 -9.98 -6.78 10.25
C SER A 32 -9.17 -7.67 11.20
N ALA A 33 -7.83 -7.67 11.07
CA ALA A 33 -6.96 -8.52 11.88
C ALA A 33 -6.75 -7.94 13.28
N VAL A 34 -7.03 -6.66 13.49
CA VAL A 34 -6.75 -5.90 14.72
C VAL A 34 -8.02 -5.33 15.35
N GLU A 35 -9.19 -5.92 15.06
CA GLU A 35 -10.45 -5.53 15.71
C GLU A 35 -10.32 -5.57 17.25
N GLY A 36 -10.69 -4.47 17.91
CA GLY A 36 -10.54 -4.30 19.36
C GLY A 36 -9.11 -4.00 19.84
N ARG A 37 -8.14 -3.83 18.94
CA ARG A 37 -6.76 -3.41 19.22
C ARG A 37 -6.50 -1.98 18.71
N PRO A 38 -5.38 -1.34 19.10
CA PRO A 38 -5.04 -0.01 18.62
C PRO A 38 -4.93 0.06 17.09
N VAL A 39 -5.48 1.12 16.49
CA VAL A 39 -5.41 1.40 15.03
C VAL A 39 -3.96 1.45 14.50
N SER A 40 -2.97 1.76 15.35
CA SER A 40 -1.55 1.71 14.96
C SER A 40 -1.03 0.30 14.63
N GLU A 41 -1.79 -0.75 14.93
CA GLU A 41 -1.45 -2.13 14.56
C GLU A 41 -1.97 -2.54 13.18
N SER A 42 -2.77 -1.70 12.49
CA SER A 42 -3.12 -1.84 11.08
C SER A 42 -2.34 -0.84 10.22
N TYR A 43 -2.47 -0.98 8.89
CA TYR A 43 -1.86 -0.07 7.94
C TYR A 43 -2.56 1.30 7.87
N GLU A 44 -3.74 1.52 8.46
CA GLU A 44 -4.59 2.70 8.17
C GLU A 44 -3.87 4.04 8.35
N ARG A 45 -3.02 4.14 9.38
CA ARG A 45 -2.24 5.37 9.63
C ARG A 45 -1.07 5.54 8.67
N LEU A 46 -0.51 4.42 8.19
CA LEU A 46 0.58 4.40 7.24
C LEU A 46 0.05 4.71 5.84
N GLU A 47 -1.07 4.11 5.45
CA GLU A 47 -1.84 4.41 4.23
C GLU A 47 -2.11 5.92 4.10
N PHE A 48 -2.67 6.54 5.15
CA PHE A 48 -2.90 7.99 5.18
C PHE A 48 -1.63 8.81 4.90
N LEU A 49 -0.48 8.38 5.45
CA LEU A 49 0.79 9.05 5.23
C LEU A 49 1.32 8.77 3.81
N GLY A 50 1.25 7.53 3.36
CA GLY A 50 1.85 7.09 2.11
C GLY A 50 1.08 7.53 0.88
N ASP A 51 -0.25 7.67 0.90
CA ASP A 51 -1.02 8.31 -0.18
C ASP A 51 -0.45 9.70 -0.52
N SER A 52 -0.19 10.51 0.52
CA SER A 52 0.41 11.83 0.35
C SER A 52 1.85 11.76 -0.19
N ILE A 53 2.64 10.77 0.23
CA ILE A 53 4.03 10.58 -0.25
C ILE A 53 4.05 10.11 -1.70
N VAL A 54 3.28 9.08 -2.05
CA VAL A 54 3.15 8.54 -3.41
C VAL A 54 2.63 9.63 -4.34
N GLY A 55 1.59 10.35 -3.91
CA GLY A 55 1.01 11.47 -4.64
C GLY A 55 2.00 12.62 -4.88
N ALA A 56 2.92 12.87 -3.94
CA ALA A 56 3.99 13.87 -4.11
C ALA A 56 5.06 13.38 -5.09
N ILE A 57 5.54 12.14 -4.95
CA ILE A 57 6.56 11.55 -5.84
C ILE A 57 6.06 11.55 -7.29
N VAL A 58 4.83 11.09 -7.54
CA VAL A 58 4.24 11.07 -8.88
C VAL A 58 4.06 12.50 -9.42
N ALA A 59 3.61 13.44 -8.59
CA ALA A 59 3.48 14.84 -9.02
C ALA A 59 4.83 15.45 -9.43
N THR A 60 5.90 15.19 -8.66
CA THR A 60 7.25 15.65 -8.97
C THR A 60 7.75 15.07 -10.29
N GLU A 61 7.63 13.76 -10.48
CA GLU A 61 8.02 13.11 -11.73
C GLU A 61 7.25 13.66 -12.95
N LEU A 62 5.94 13.84 -12.83
CA LEU A 62 5.12 14.40 -13.92
C LEU A 62 5.51 15.84 -14.25
N PHE A 63 5.75 16.67 -13.23
CA PHE A 63 6.17 18.06 -13.40
C PHE A 63 7.51 18.17 -14.13
N GLU A 64 8.49 17.36 -13.75
CA GLU A 64 9.82 17.37 -14.37
C GLU A 64 9.83 16.77 -15.78
N ARG A 65 9.07 15.69 -15.99
CA ARG A 65 9.06 14.95 -17.25
C ARG A 65 8.24 15.60 -18.35
N PHE A 66 7.20 16.36 -17.99
CA PHE A 66 6.27 16.97 -18.94
C PHE A 66 6.18 18.50 -18.77
N PRO A 67 7.28 19.25 -19.02
CA PRO A 67 7.33 20.70 -18.75
C PRO A 67 6.41 21.55 -19.66
N GLN A 68 5.76 20.95 -20.65
CA GLN A 68 4.84 21.63 -21.57
C GLN A 68 3.36 21.40 -21.22
N MET A 69 3.06 20.50 -20.28
CA MET A 69 1.69 20.23 -19.85
C MET A 69 1.21 21.28 -18.86
N ASP A 70 -0.06 21.67 -18.95
CA ASP A 70 -0.69 22.54 -17.96
C ASP A 70 -1.06 21.79 -16.67
N GLU A 71 -1.50 22.54 -15.66
CA GLU A 71 -1.91 21.98 -14.36
C GLU A 71 -3.01 20.93 -14.51
N GLY A 72 -3.99 21.16 -15.38
CA GLY A 72 -5.12 20.25 -15.55
C GLY A 72 -4.71 18.93 -16.22
N GLU A 73 -3.80 18.98 -17.18
CA GLU A 73 -3.19 17.80 -17.81
C GLU A 73 -2.39 16.97 -16.80
N LEU A 74 -1.52 17.61 -16.03
CA LEU A 74 -0.72 16.96 -14.98
C LEU A 74 -1.61 16.34 -13.91
N THR A 75 -2.65 17.05 -13.47
CA THR A 75 -3.61 16.55 -12.47
C THR A 75 -4.35 15.31 -12.97
N ARG A 76 -4.80 15.28 -14.24
CA ARG A 76 -5.46 14.09 -14.81
C ARG A 76 -4.52 12.89 -14.88
N LEU A 77 -3.26 13.09 -15.28
CA LEU A 77 -2.26 12.02 -15.30
C LEU A 77 -1.95 11.50 -13.90
N LYS A 78 -1.76 12.40 -12.94
CA LYS A 78 -1.54 12.03 -11.54
C LYS A 78 -2.68 11.15 -11.03
N ILE A 79 -3.93 11.60 -11.17
CA ILE A 79 -5.12 10.85 -10.72
C ILE A 79 -5.15 9.44 -11.34
N SER A 80 -4.79 9.31 -12.62
CA SER A 80 -4.73 7.99 -13.27
C SER A 80 -3.65 7.09 -12.67
N LEU A 81 -2.46 7.63 -12.43
CA LEU A 81 -1.28 6.89 -11.96
C LEU A 81 -1.35 6.48 -10.49
N VAL A 82 -1.98 7.30 -9.63
CA VAL A 82 -2.18 6.99 -8.20
C VAL A 82 -3.58 6.46 -7.90
N SER A 83 -4.30 5.97 -8.91
CA SER A 83 -5.63 5.40 -8.69
C SER A 83 -5.54 4.03 -8.02
N GLY A 84 -6.50 3.71 -7.16
CA GLY A 84 -6.58 2.41 -6.50
C GLY A 84 -6.47 1.19 -7.42
N PRO A 85 -7.13 1.16 -8.60
CA PRO A 85 -6.92 0.08 -9.57
C PRO A 85 -5.46 -0.06 -10.03
N MET A 86 -4.78 1.05 -10.30
CA MET A 86 -3.36 1.05 -10.71
C MET A 86 -2.48 0.56 -9.55
N LEU A 87 -2.64 1.12 -8.36
CA LEU A 87 -1.84 0.74 -7.20
C LEU A 87 -2.06 -0.72 -6.79
N SER A 88 -3.31 -1.19 -6.84
CA SER A 88 -3.64 -2.60 -6.60
C SER A 88 -2.98 -3.53 -7.62
N GLU A 89 -2.91 -3.15 -8.90
CA GLU A 89 -2.24 -3.94 -9.93
C GLU A 89 -0.72 -4.00 -9.71
N VAL A 90 -0.10 -2.88 -9.34
CA VAL A 90 1.33 -2.86 -8.99
C VAL A 90 1.60 -3.76 -7.79
N ALA A 91 0.81 -3.62 -6.72
CA ALA A 91 0.94 -4.45 -5.51
C ALA A 91 0.79 -5.95 -5.81
N ASP A 92 -0.17 -6.33 -6.65
CA ASP A 92 -0.36 -7.72 -7.04
C ASP A 92 0.86 -8.25 -7.81
N SER A 93 1.40 -7.46 -8.74
CA SER A 93 2.60 -7.81 -9.52
C SER A 93 3.86 -8.01 -8.65
N LEU A 94 3.95 -7.29 -7.53
CA LEU A 94 5.02 -7.45 -6.54
C LEU A 94 4.83 -8.70 -5.66
N GLY A 95 3.65 -9.32 -5.69
CA GLY A 95 3.33 -10.50 -4.90
C GLY A 95 3.11 -10.21 -3.42
N VAL A 96 2.73 -8.98 -3.04
CA VAL A 96 2.49 -8.63 -1.63
C VAL A 96 1.13 -9.13 -1.12
N GLY A 97 0.18 -9.46 -2.01
CA GLY A 97 -1.16 -9.93 -1.63
C GLY A 97 -1.17 -11.15 -0.70
N GLN A 98 -0.26 -12.11 -0.94
CA GLN A 98 -0.09 -13.29 -0.07
C GLN A 98 0.55 -12.97 1.30
N LEU A 99 1.13 -11.78 1.45
CA LEU A 99 1.79 -11.31 2.67
C LEU A 99 0.84 -10.54 3.58
N ILE A 100 -0.34 -10.15 3.10
CA ILE A 100 -1.36 -9.44 3.88
C ILE A 100 -1.93 -10.34 4.99
N VAL A 101 -2.05 -9.76 6.18
CA VAL A 101 -2.65 -10.40 7.36
C VAL A 101 -4.09 -9.93 7.50
N PHE A 102 -5.01 -10.87 7.29
CA PHE A 102 -6.46 -10.65 7.42
C PHE A 102 -7.02 -11.30 8.69
N GLY A 103 -8.06 -10.66 9.25
CA GLY A 103 -8.91 -11.23 10.29
C GLY A 103 -9.90 -12.24 9.73
N GLU A 104 -10.65 -12.91 10.61
CA GLU A 104 -11.63 -13.90 10.18
C GLU A 104 -12.81 -13.28 9.42
N SER A 105 -13.18 -12.05 9.76
CA SER A 105 -14.25 -11.26 9.13
C SER A 105 -14.01 -11.01 7.64
N GLU A 106 -12.75 -10.89 7.21
CA GLU A 106 -12.38 -10.53 5.83
C GLU A 106 -12.18 -11.73 4.90
N ARG A 107 -12.13 -12.97 5.42
CA ARG A 107 -11.88 -14.18 4.61
C ARG A 107 -12.98 -14.49 3.58
N GLY A 108 -14.13 -13.82 3.64
CA GLY A 108 -15.29 -14.03 2.77
C GLY A 108 -15.54 -12.95 1.70
N THR A 109 -14.77 -11.86 1.68
CA THR A 109 -15.03 -10.71 0.78
C THR A 109 -14.51 -10.91 -0.65
N GLY A 110 -13.70 -11.95 -0.87
CA GLY A 110 -13.24 -12.40 -2.19
C GLY A 110 -12.32 -11.40 -2.88
N ALA A 111 -12.44 -11.28 -4.20
CA ALA A 111 -11.53 -10.48 -5.02
C ALA A 111 -11.62 -8.96 -4.77
N ARG A 112 -12.78 -8.44 -4.31
CA ARG A 112 -12.94 -7.00 -4.06
C ARG A 112 -12.21 -6.55 -2.80
N GLY A 113 -12.35 -7.30 -1.70
CA GLY A 113 -11.63 -7.00 -0.46
C GLY A 113 -10.11 -7.08 -0.66
N LEU A 114 -9.65 -8.07 -1.43
CA LEU A 114 -8.23 -8.19 -1.77
C LEU A 114 -7.70 -7.00 -2.57
N ARG A 115 -8.46 -6.46 -3.54
CA ARG A 115 -8.02 -5.29 -4.34
C ARG A 115 -7.82 -4.04 -3.49
N SER A 116 -8.77 -3.73 -2.61
CA SER A 116 -8.62 -2.58 -1.71
C SER A 116 -7.47 -2.79 -0.73
N ALA A 117 -7.30 -4.00 -0.19
CA ALA A 117 -6.15 -4.27 0.69
C ALA A 117 -4.81 -4.16 -0.05
N LEU A 118 -4.74 -4.54 -1.33
CA LEU A 118 -3.54 -4.41 -2.15
C LEU A 118 -3.14 -2.94 -2.37
N GLU A 119 -4.10 -2.08 -2.70
CA GLU A 119 -3.93 -0.63 -2.77
C GLU A 119 -3.37 -0.07 -1.46
N ASN A 120 -4.05 -0.31 -0.34
CA ASN A 120 -3.67 0.27 0.94
C ASN A 120 -2.31 -0.25 1.44
N VAL A 121 -1.97 -1.51 1.16
CA VAL A 121 -0.66 -2.09 1.50
C VAL A 121 0.46 -1.46 0.65
N TYR A 122 0.19 -1.10 -0.60
CA TYR A 122 1.16 -0.39 -1.42
C TYR A 122 1.49 1.00 -0.87
N GLU A 123 0.49 1.65 -0.26
CA GLU A 123 0.60 2.98 0.33
C GLU A 123 1.06 2.98 1.80
N SER A 124 1.49 1.85 2.37
CA SER A 124 1.85 1.77 3.81
C SER A 124 3.30 1.39 4.09
#